data_AF-A0A945CGS4-F1
#
_entry.id   AF-A0A945CGS4-F1
#
_cell.length_a   1.000
_cell.length_b   1.000
_cell.length_c   1.000
_cell.angle_alpha   90.00
_cell.angle_beta   90.00
_cell.angle_gamma   90.00
#
_symmetry.space_group_name_H-M   'P 1'
#
loop_
_entity.id
_entity.type
_entity.pdbx_description
1 polymer ?
#
loop_
_entity_poly.entity_id
_entity_poly.type
_entity_poly.pdbx_seq_one_letter_code
_entity_poly.pdbx_strand_id
1 'polypeptide(L)'
;AGQDLIQRSLSSRDEKVAYRSAYLAGLLYITVGLLPVLLGLAGAVILPDLADPDLVMMALALKYLPEIALVLFMGALVSALLSSADSALLAPASVVGWDLLRFFRPNASEQTSLRVSRLAIVVFGLASLFMALYKTTIYELMVDSWSILLASLFVPLTAGLWWRRSNGPGAVAAIAVGLIAWQVLLFATPDLPADLLAVPFAAVALVAVSLATGRRIPPASLVDERGEELPYRNRLGTTYFDAS
;
A
#
# COMPACT_ATOMS: atom_id res chain seq x y z
N ALA A 1 0.74 0.79 1.68
CA ALA A 1 2.03 0.56 2.36
C ALA A 1 1.82 -0.56 3.36
N GLY A 2 2.37 -1.74 3.07
CA GLY A 2 2.06 -2.99 3.76
C GLY A 2 2.79 -3.16 5.09
N GLN A 3 2.30 -4.12 5.88
CA GLN A 3 2.85 -4.59 7.14
C GLN A 3 4.39 -4.69 7.17
N ASP A 4 5.00 -5.07 6.04
CA ASP A 4 6.46 -5.19 5.89
C ASP A 4 7.22 -3.87 6.13
N LEU A 5 6.72 -2.72 5.64
CA LEU A 5 7.39 -1.43 5.89
C LEU A 5 7.34 -1.04 7.37
N ILE A 6 6.21 -1.29 8.03
CA ILE A 6 6.04 -1.03 9.46
C ILE A 6 6.95 -1.97 10.25
N GLN A 7 7.01 -3.26 9.92
CA GLN A 7 7.90 -4.23 10.56
C GLN A 7 9.39 -3.87 10.42
N ARG A 8 9.82 -3.40 9.26
CA ARG A 8 11.20 -2.92 9.06
C ARG A 8 11.51 -1.65 9.84
N SER A 9 10.54 -0.73 9.94
CA SER A 9 10.68 0.46 10.76
C SER A 9 10.75 0.12 12.25
N LEU A 10 9.87 -0.76 12.73
CA LEU A 10 9.79 -1.15 14.15
C LEU A 10 10.93 -2.09 14.59
N SER A 11 11.56 -2.81 13.67
CA SER A 11 12.75 -3.63 13.97
C SER A 11 14.06 -2.84 13.95
N SER A 12 14.00 -1.54 13.64
CA SER A 12 15.18 -0.66 13.73
C SER A 12 15.62 -0.50 15.18
N ARG A 13 16.94 -0.51 15.40
CA ARG A 13 17.53 -0.44 16.75
C ARG A 13 17.14 0.83 17.52
N ASP A 14 17.01 1.94 16.81
CA ASP A 14 16.69 3.25 17.35
C ASP A 14 16.02 4.12 16.27
N GLU A 15 15.35 5.19 16.69
CA GLU A 15 14.66 6.14 15.80
C GLU A 15 15.61 6.76 14.77
N LYS A 16 16.88 6.96 15.15
CA LYS A 16 17.90 7.55 14.28
C LYS A 16 18.24 6.64 13.10
N VAL A 17 18.27 5.32 13.31
CA VAL A 17 18.43 4.33 12.24
C VAL A 17 17.19 4.30 11.35
N ALA A 18 15.98 4.39 11.93
CA ALA A 18 14.72 4.35 11.18
C ALA A 18 14.57 5.52 10.18
N TYR A 19 14.89 6.76 10.58
CA TYR A 19 14.77 7.89 9.64
C TYR A 19 15.88 7.86 8.57
N ARG A 20 17.11 7.45 8.94
CA ARG A 20 18.23 7.39 7.99
C ARG A 20 17.99 6.32 6.91
N SER A 21 17.46 5.18 7.31
CA SER A 21 17.09 4.12 6.38
C SER A 21 15.96 4.56 5.47
N ALA A 22 14.98 5.34 5.96
CA ALA A 22 13.93 5.91 5.13
C ALA A 22 14.45 6.88 4.06
N TYR A 23 15.35 7.82 4.41
CA TYR A 23 15.95 8.72 3.42
C TYR A 23 16.83 7.98 2.42
N LEU A 24 17.65 7.03 2.88
CA LEU A 24 18.47 6.22 2.00
C LEU A 24 17.61 5.38 1.05
N ALA A 25 16.53 4.78 1.55
CA ALA A 25 15.56 4.06 0.72
C ALA A 25 14.92 4.97 -0.33
N GLY A 26 14.55 6.20 0.04
CA GLY A 26 14.04 7.20 -0.91
C GLY A 26 15.07 7.56 -2.00
N LEU A 27 16.33 7.77 -1.64
CA LEU A 27 17.40 8.04 -2.59
C LEU A 27 17.65 6.85 -3.53
N LEU A 28 17.69 5.63 -2.99
CA LEU A 28 17.84 4.41 -3.78
C LEU A 28 16.64 4.19 -4.69
N TYR A 29 15.42 4.50 -4.23
CA TYR A 29 14.22 4.43 -5.05
C TYR A 29 14.30 5.36 -6.26
N ILE A 30 14.74 6.61 -6.07
CA ILE A 30 14.90 7.57 -7.17
C ILE A 30 16.02 7.13 -8.14
N THR A 31 17.16 6.70 -7.61
CA THR A 31 18.34 6.38 -8.44
C THR A 31 18.22 5.04 -9.14
N VAL A 32 17.96 3.96 -8.39
CA VAL A 32 17.83 2.59 -8.93
C VAL A 32 16.48 2.41 -9.63
N GLY A 33 15.40 2.98 -9.11
CA GLY A 33 14.07 2.91 -9.73
C GLY A 33 13.95 3.67 -11.05
N LEU A 34 14.88 4.58 -11.36
CA LEU A 34 14.95 5.22 -12.66
C LEU A 34 15.51 4.29 -13.76
N LEU A 35 16.28 3.25 -13.39
CA LEU A 35 16.90 2.35 -14.38
C LEU A 35 15.84 1.60 -15.22
N PRO A 36 14.81 0.95 -14.66
CA PRO A 36 13.75 0.33 -15.46
C PRO A 36 12.97 1.33 -16.33
N VAL A 37 12.78 2.56 -15.85
CA VAL A 37 12.08 3.62 -16.61
C VAL A 37 12.88 4.01 -17.85
N LEU A 38 14.20 4.21 -17.70
CA LEU A 38 15.08 4.51 -18.82
C LEU A 38 15.14 3.35 -19.82
N LEU A 39 15.15 2.11 -19.34
CA LEU A 39 15.09 0.92 -20.19
C LEU A 39 13.75 0.81 -20.92
N GLY A 40 12.63 1.13 -20.27
CA GLY A 40 11.32 1.20 -20.92
C GLY A 40 11.28 2.27 -22.01
N LEU A 41 11.82 3.46 -21.76
CA LEU A 41 11.92 4.54 -22.74
C LEU A 41 12.81 4.15 -23.93
N ALA A 42 13.97 3.55 -23.67
CA ALA A 42 14.83 3.03 -24.73
C ALA A 42 14.14 1.92 -25.52
N GLY A 43 13.44 1.02 -24.83
CA GLY A 43 12.65 -0.06 -25.42
C GLY A 43 11.56 0.45 -26.35
N ALA A 44 10.86 1.52 -26.00
CA ALA A 44 9.84 2.14 -26.85
C ALA A 44 10.39 2.62 -28.21
N VAL A 45 11.67 3.02 -28.25
CA VAL A 45 12.34 3.44 -29.51
C VAL A 45 12.94 2.24 -30.25
N ILE A 46 13.52 1.28 -29.53
CA ILE A 46 14.23 0.14 -30.10
C ILE A 46 13.29 -0.97 -30.59
N LEU A 47 12.13 -1.11 -29.95
CA LEU A 47 11.11 -2.15 -30.18
C LEU A 47 9.72 -1.52 -30.37
N PRO A 48 9.52 -0.68 -31.41
CA PRO A 48 8.27 0.07 -31.58
C PRO A 48 7.06 -0.82 -31.89
N ASP A 49 7.28 -2.01 -32.47
CA ASP A 49 6.23 -2.96 -32.89
C ASP A 49 5.98 -4.06 -31.83
N LEU A 50 6.38 -3.85 -30.58
CA LEU A 50 6.19 -4.83 -29.52
C LEU A 50 4.69 -4.97 -29.21
N ALA A 51 4.14 -6.16 -29.47
CA ALA A 51 2.71 -6.44 -29.30
C ALA A 51 2.20 -6.23 -27.87
N ASP A 52 3.04 -6.57 -26.88
CA ASP A 52 2.75 -6.38 -25.46
C ASP A 52 3.85 -5.50 -24.82
N PRO A 53 3.56 -4.22 -24.54
CA PRO A 53 4.49 -3.30 -23.91
C PRO A 53 4.99 -3.78 -22.53
N ASP A 54 4.22 -4.58 -21.79
CA ASP A 54 4.62 -5.08 -20.47
C ASP A 54 5.83 -6.03 -20.56
N LEU A 55 6.09 -6.59 -21.75
CA LEU A 55 7.22 -7.49 -22.02
C LEU A 55 8.50 -6.77 -22.44
N VAL A 56 8.53 -5.43 -22.48
CA VAL A 56 9.66 -4.65 -23.01
C VAL A 56 11.00 -4.99 -22.34
N MET A 57 11.00 -5.17 -21.02
CA MET A 57 12.20 -5.52 -20.27
C MET A 57 12.74 -6.90 -20.64
N MET A 58 11.84 -7.87 -20.84
CA MET A 58 12.21 -9.22 -21.25
C MET A 58 12.72 -9.23 -22.70
N ALA A 59 12.06 -8.50 -23.60
CA ALA A 59 12.45 -8.40 -24.99
C ALA A 59 13.84 -7.76 -25.16
N LEU A 60 14.15 -6.72 -24.38
CA LEU A 60 15.49 -6.12 -24.33
C LEU A 60 16.53 -7.10 -23.79
N ALA A 61 16.21 -7.84 -22.73
CA ALA A 61 17.11 -8.84 -22.16
C ALA A 61 17.46 -9.93 -23.19
N LEU A 62 16.46 -10.47 -23.88
CA LEU A 62 16.65 -11.48 -24.94
C LEU A 62 17.49 -10.97 -26.11
N LYS A 63 17.38 -9.68 -26.44
CA LYS A 63 18.09 -9.07 -27.57
C LYS A 63 19.55 -8.76 -27.27
N TYR A 64 19.87 -8.36 -26.04
CA TYR A 64 21.17 -7.77 -25.71
C TYR A 64 22.02 -8.57 -24.71
N LEU A 65 21.43 -9.45 -23.90
CA LEU A 65 22.21 -10.21 -22.93
C LEU A 65 22.80 -11.49 -23.54
N PRO A 66 24.06 -11.82 -23.24
CA PRO A 66 24.59 -13.14 -23.54
C PRO A 66 23.90 -14.21 -22.68
N GLU A 67 23.95 -15.47 -23.13
CA GLU A 67 23.19 -16.60 -22.55
C GLU A 67 23.30 -16.70 -21.01
N ILE A 68 24.52 -16.61 -20.46
CA ILE A 68 24.74 -16.69 -19.01
C ILE A 68 24.06 -15.54 -18.27
N ALA A 69 24.16 -14.31 -18.78
CA ALA A 69 23.55 -13.14 -18.16
C ALA A 69 22.03 -13.16 -18.28
N LEU A 70 21.48 -13.69 -19.38
CA LEU A 70 20.05 -13.88 -19.56
C LEU A 70 19.47 -14.86 -18.54
N VAL A 71 20.13 -16.00 -18.31
CA VAL A 71 19.70 -16.98 -17.29
C VAL A 71 19.68 -16.35 -15.90
N LEU A 72 20.73 -15.59 -15.54
CA LEU A 72 20.80 -14.88 -14.27
C LEU A 72 19.70 -13.81 -14.15
N PHE A 73 19.46 -13.05 -15.22
CA PHE A 73 18.41 -12.04 -15.27
C PHE A 73 17.02 -12.65 -15.06
N MET A 74 16.70 -13.74 -15.77
CA MET A 74 15.42 -14.44 -15.60
C MET A 74 15.25 -14.98 -14.17
N GLY A 75 16.29 -15.58 -13.61
CA GLY A 75 16.29 -16.04 -12.22
C GLY A 75 16.04 -14.91 -11.22
N ALA A 76 16.73 -13.77 -11.40
CA ALA A 76 16.54 -12.59 -10.56
C ALA A 76 15.14 -12.00 -10.72
N LEU A 77 14.60 -11.93 -11.93
CA LEU A 77 13.26 -11.43 -12.22
C LEU A 77 12.19 -12.29 -11.55
N VAL A 78 12.24 -13.61 -11.73
CA VAL A 78 11.30 -14.53 -11.09
C VAL A 78 11.40 -14.47 -9.57
N SER A 79 12.63 -14.40 -9.02
CA SER A 79 12.86 -14.24 -7.59
C SER A 79 12.24 -12.96 -7.04
N ALA A 80 12.43 -11.83 -7.73
CA ALA A 80 11.84 -10.55 -7.34
C ALA A 80 10.30 -10.58 -7.38
N LEU A 81 9.71 -11.17 -8.41
CA LEU A 81 8.26 -11.34 -8.53
C LEU A 81 7.70 -12.20 -7.39
N LEU A 82 8.33 -13.33 -7.09
CA LEU A 82 7.91 -14.23 -6.00
C LEU A 82 8.03 -13.55 -4.63
N SER A 83 9.09 -12.78 -4.38
CA SER A 83 9.26 -12.04 -3.11
C SER A 83 8.16 -10.99 -2.88
N SER A 84 7.72 -10.33 -3.97
CA SER A 84 6.66 -9.34 -3.92
C SER A 84 5.28 -9.99 -3.76
N ALA A 85 5.03 -11.08 -4.49
CA ALA A 85 3.80 -11.85 -4.41
C ALA A 85 3.60 -12.48 -3.01
N ASP A 86 4.67 -13.04 -2.42
CA ASP A 86 4.63 -13.58 -1.05
C ASP A 86 4.20 -12.52 -0.05
N SER A 87 4.84 -11.34 -0.08
CA SER A 87 4.50 -10.23 0.81
C SER A 87 3.06 -9.71 0.59
N ALA A 88 2.62 -9.63 -0.67
CA ALA A 88 1.29 -9.17 -1.05
C ALA A 88 0.16 -10.14 -0.63
N LEU A 89 0.43 -11.45 -0.61
CA LEU A 89 -0.51 -12.47 -0.15
C LEU A 89 -0.49 -12.63 1.37
N LEU A 90 0.69 -12.54 1.97
CA LEU A 90 0.85 -12.74 3.42
C LEU A 90 0.21 -11.61 4.23
N ALA A 91 0.30 -10.36 3.76
CA ALA A 91 -0.25 -9.20 4.47
C ALA A 91 -1.78 -9.25 4.69
N PRO A 92 -2.65 -9.49 3.68
CA PRO A 92 -4.08 -9.64 3.92
C PRO A 92 -4.40 -10.97 4.63
N ALA A 93 -3.62 -12.02 4.40
CA ALA A 93 -3.83 -13.31 5.07
C ALA A 93 -3.56 -13.25 6.58
N SER A 94 -2.56 -12.47 7.02
CA SER A 94 -2.25 -12.25 8.44
C SER A 94 -3.37 -11.46 9.12
N VAL A 95 -3.90 -10.42 8.46
CA VAL A 95 -5.06 -9.63 8.95
C VAL A 95 -6.28 -10.52 9.10
N VAL A 96 -6.56 -11.40 8.13
CA VAL A 96 -7.67 -12.36 8.24
C VAL A 96 -7.43 -13.38 9.36
N GLY A 97 -6.23 -13.96 9.40
CA GLY A 97 -5.89 -15.02 10.34
C GLY A 97 -5.72 -14.58 11.79
N TRP A 98 -5.41 -13.31 12.03
CA TRP A 98 -5.20 -12.76 13.36
C TRP A 98 -6.29 -11.79 13.77
N ASP A 99 -6.48 -10.70 13.04
CA ASP A 99 -7.40 -9.62 13.44
C ASP A 99 -8.86 -10.03 13.23
N LEU A 100 -9.20 -10.44 12.01
CA LEU A 100 -10.58 -10.80 11.67
C LEU A 100 -11.02 -12.08 12.39
N LEU A 101 -10.14 -13.07 12.49
CA LEU A 101 -10.43 -14.30 13.23
C LEU A 101 -10.71 -14.01 14.71
N ARG A 102 -9.89 -13.20 15.38
CA ARG A 102 -10.06 -12.90 16.81
C ARG A 102 -11.23 -11.95 17.06
N PHE A 103 -11.60 -11.13 16.08
CA PHE A 103 -12.83 -10.36 16.15
C PHE A 103 -14.07 -11.27 16.28
N PHE A 104 -14.14 -12.36 15.51
CA PHE A 104 -15.26 -13.31 15.58
C PHE A 104 -15.08 -14.42 16.64
N ARG A 105 -13.84 -14.80 16.95
CA ARG A 105 -13.48 -15.81 17.94
C ARG A 105 -12.31 -15.31 18.80
N PRO A 106 -12.58 -14.51 19.85
CA PRO A 106 -11.54 -13.88 20.66
C PRO A 106 -10.50 -14.85 21.26
N ASN A 107 -10.92 -16.07 21.58
CA ASN A 107 -10.08 -17.11 22.17
C ASN A 107 -9.48 -18.08 21.14
N ALA A 108 -9.34 -17.66 19.88
CA ALA A 108 -8.73 -18.50 18.84
C ALA A 108 -7.27 -18.83 19.18
N SER A 109 -6.91 -20.11 19.13
CA SER A 109 -5.54 -20.55 19.34
C SER A 109 -4.61 -20.06 18.23
N GLU A 110 -3.31 -19.98 18.51
CA GLU A 110 -2.29 -19.67 17.49
C GLU A 110 -2.31 -20.70 16.35
N GLN A 111 -2.49 -21.98 16.67
CA GLN A 111 -2.59 -23.02 15.65
C GLN A 111 -3.78 -22.81 14.72
N THR A 112 -4.93 -22.36 15.25
CA THR A 112 -6.10 -22.01 14.44
C THR A 112 -5.79 -20.79 13.57
N SER A 113 -5.16 -19.76 14.13
CA SER A 113 -4.78 -18.54 13.43
C SER A 113 -3.84 -18.83 12.26
N LEU A 114 -2.86 -19.73 12.45
CA LEU A 114 -1.95 -20.19 11.39
C LEU A 114 -2.69 -20.96 10.29
N ARG A 115 -3.63 -21.85 10.65
CA ARG A 115 -4.42 -22.59 9.65
C ARG A 115 -5.30 -21.66 8.82
N VAL A 116 -5.96 -20.69 9.46
CA VAL A 116 -6.80 -19.70 8.79
C VAL A 116 -5.94 -18.81 7.88
N SER A 117 -4.77 -18.37 8.33
CA SER A 117 -3.83 -17.60 7.52
C SER A 117 -3.41 -18.37 6.26
N ARG A 118 -3.03 -19.66 6.39
CA ARG A 118 -2.66 -20.50 5.24
C ARG A 118 -3.81 -20.68 4.26
N LEU A 119 -5.04 -20.87 4.75
CA LEU A 119 -6.22 -20.96 3.90
C LEU A 119 -6.49 -19.62 3.18
N ALA A 120 -6.36 -18.50 3.88
CA ALA A 120 -6.51 -17.17 3.30
C ALA A 120 -5.50 -16.90 2.19
N ILE A 121 -4.23 -17.33 2.34
CA ILE A 121 -3.22 -17.25 1.27
C ILE A 121 -3.71 -17.95 0.00
N VAL A 122 -4.23 -19.17 0.12
CA VAL A 122 -4.74 -19.93 -1.03
C VAL A 122 -5.93 -19.21 -1.68
N VAL A 123 -6.87 -18.71 -0.87
CA VAL A 123 -8.05 -17.98 -1.36
C VAL A 123 -7.65 -16.70 -2.09
N PHE A 124 -6.77 -15.88 -1.51
CA PHE A 124 -6.28 -14.65 -2.14
C PHE A 124 -5.43 -14.94 -3.38
N GLY A 125 -4.65 -16.03 -3.37
CA GLY A 125 -3.88 -16.47 -4.54
C GLY A 125 -4.79 -16.85 -5.71
N LEU A 126 -5.85 -17.62 -5.46
CA LEU A 126 -6.83 -17.98 -6.48
C LEU A 126 -7.61 -16.76 -6.99
N ALA A 127 -8.00 -15.84 -6.09
CA ALA A 127 -8.67 -14.61 -6.48
C ALA A 127 -7.77 -13.71 -7.35
N SER A 128 -6.48 -13.60 -6.99
CA SER A 128 -5.49 -12.85 -7.76
C SER A 128 -5.25 -13.48 -9.13
N LEU A 129 -5.17 -14.81 -9.21
CA LEU A 129 -5.06 -15.53 -10.48
C LEU A 129 -6.29 -15.27 -11.37
N PHE A 130 -7.49 -15.31 -10.80
CA PHE A 130 -8.71 -15.01 -11.56
C PHE A 130 -8.71 -13.58 -12.12
N MET A 131 -8.30 -12.59 -11.33
CA MET A 131 -8.17 -11.21 -11.83
C MET A 131 -7.11 -11.08 -12.92
N ALA A 132 -5.97 -11.75 -12.76
CA ALA A 132 -4.88 -11.73 -13.73
C ALA A 132 -5.28 -12.33 -15.09
N LEU A 133 -6.22 -13.30 -15.11
CA LEU A 133 -6.74 -13.89 -16.35
C LEU A 133 -7.80 -13.02 -17.06
N TYR A 134 -8.39 -12.05 -16.35
CA TYR A 134 -9.50 -11.25 -16.88
C TYR A 134 -9.06 -9.86 -17.37
N LYS A 135 -8.08 -9.24 -16.70
CA LYS A 135 -7.60 -7.89 -17.00
C LYS A 135 -6.53 -7.91 -18.09
N THR A 136 -6.51 -6.85 -18.91
CA THR A 136 -5.74 -6.83 -20.16
C THR A 136 -4.29 -6.38 -19.97
N THR A 137 -3.99 -5.53 -18.99
CA THR A 137 -2.64 -5.01 -18.73
C THR A 137 -2.30 -5.02 -17.24
N ILE A 138 -1.00 -5.15 -16.92
CA ILE A 138 -0.51 -5.05 -15.53
C ILE A 138 -0.74 -3.63 -15.00
N TYR A 139 -0.56 -2.62 -15.85
CA TYR A 139 -0.75 -1.21 -15.50
C TYR A 139 -2.16 -0.92 -14.96
N GLU A 140 -3.21 -1.40 -15.62
CA GLU A 140 -4.59 -1.21 -15.15
C GLU A 140 -4.83 -1.80 -13.76
N LEU A 141 -4.32 -3.02 -13.52
CA LEU A 141 -4.43 -3.66 -12.21
C LEU A 141 -3.73 -2.84 -11.11
N MET A 142 -2.58 -2.23 -11.42
CA MET A 142 -1.85 -1.38 -10.49
C MET A 142 -2.61 -0.08 -10.19
N VAL A 143 -3.12 0.60 -11.22
CA VAL A 143 -3.89 1.83 -11.07
C VAL A 143 -5.15 1.58 -10.23
N ASP A 144 -5.91 0.52 -10.51
CA ASP A 144 -7.10 0.15 -9.74
C ASP A 144 -6.74 -0.09 -8.26
N SER A 145 -5.66 -0.83 -8.00
CA SER A 145 -5.20 -1.15 -6.65
C SER A 145 -4.80 0.09 -5.84
N TRP A 146 -4.08 1.04 -6.47
CA TRP A 146 -3.67 2.29 -5.82
C TRP A 146 -4.83 3.26 -5.65
N SER A 147 -5.76 3.29 -6.59
CA SER A 147 -6.98 4.10 -6.52
C SER A 147 -7.82 3.74 -5.31
N ILE A 148 -7.98 2.45 -5.02
CA ILE A 148 -8.67 1.97 -3.81
C ILE A 148 -8.00 2.53 -2.55
N LEU A 149 -6.67 2.45 -2.46
CA LEU A 149 -5.93 2.96 -1.30
C LEU A 149 -6.12 4.46 -1.12
N LEU A 150 -6.04 5.23 -2.21
CA LEU A 150 -6.18 6.67 -2.19
C LEU A 150 -7.61 7.10 -1.82
N ALA A 151 -8.62 6.53 -2.48
CA ALA A 151 -10.01 6.88 -2.27
C ALA A 151 -10.51 6.51 -0.87
N SER A 152 -10.01 5.41 -0.28
CA SER A 152 -10.55 4.87 0.97
C SER A 152 -9.71 5.14 2.21
N LEU A 153 -8.38 5.00 2.14
CA LEU A 153 -7.51 4.99 3.33
C LEU A 153 -6.74 6.29 3.53
N PHE A 154 -6.47 7.06 2.46
CA PHE A 154 -5.67 8.27 2.56
C PHE A 154 -6.24 9.27 3.57
N VAL A 155 -7.53 9.59 3.44
CA VAL A 155 -8.23 10.55 4.30
C VAL A 155 -8.25 10.13 5.78
N PRO A 156 -8.74 8.94 6.16
CA PRO A 156 -8.79 8.55 7.56
C PRO A 156 -7.42 8.39 8.20
N LEU A 157 -6.41 7.89 7.48
CA LEU A 157 -5.05 7.76 8.00
C LEU A 157 -4.41 9.13 8.23
N THR A 158 -4.53 10.04 7.25
CA THR A 158 -4.04 11.42 7.36
C THR A 158 -4.76 12.15 8.51
N ALA A 159 -6.08 12.07 8.57
CA ALA A 159 -6.85 12.70 9.64
C ALA A 159 -6.52 12.12 11.02
N GLY A 160 -6.32 10.81 11.15
CA GLY A 160 -5.87 10.20 12.41
C GLY A 160 -4.52 10.73 12.89
N LEU A 161 -3.59 11.01 11.95
CA LEU A 161 -2.25 11.48 12.28
C LEU A 161 -2.15 13.00 12.48
N TRP A 162 -3.07 13.81 11.96
CA TRP A 162 -2.95 15.28 12.06
C TRP A 162 -4.18 15.99 12.65
N TRP A 163 -5.35 15.36 12.65
CA TRP A 163 -6.58 16.00 13.10
C TRP A 163 -7.06 15.47 14.47
N ARG A 164 -6.98 16.33 15.48
CA ARG A 164 -7.36 16.05 16.88
C ARG A 164 -8.79 15.55 17.09
N ARG A 165 -9.69 15.79 16.14
CA ARG A 165 -11.11 15.44 16.23
C ARG A 165 -11.47 14.16 15.45
N SER A 166 -10.50 13.51 14.82
CA SER A 166 -10.73 12.26 14.09
C SER A 166 -11.13 11.14 15.04
N ASN A 167 -12.16 10.36 14.69
CA ASN A 167 -12.62 9.23 15.50
C ASN A 167 -13.02 8.03 14.63
N GLY A 168 -13.22 6.86 15.27
CA GLY A 168 -13.53 5.61 14.58
C GLY A 168 -14.72 5.68 13.61
N PRO A 169 -15.90 6.18 14.02
CA PRO A 169 -17.05 6.32 13.12
C PRO A 169 -16.77 7.23 11.92
N GLY A 170 -16.06 8.34 12.11
CA GLY A 170 -15.68 9.22 11.02
C GLY A 170 -14.72 8.56 10.03
N ALA A 171 -13.78 7.75 10.52
CA ALA A 171 -12.89 6.98 9.68
C ALA A 171 -13.63 5.94 8.83
N VAL A 172 -14.57 5.19 9.42
CA VAL A 172 -15.40 4.21 8.69
C VAL A 172 -16.28 4.91 7.65
N ALA A 173 -16.87 6.05 7.99
CA ALA A 173 -17.65 6.85 7.05
C ALA A 173 -16.80 7.34 5.87
N ALA A 174 -15.57 7.80 6.13
CA ALA A 174 -14.64 8.22 5.10
C ALA A 174 -14.30 7.08 4.12
N ILE A 175 -14.01 5.89 4.65
CA ILE A 175 -13.72 4.69 3.85
C ILE A 175 -14.92 4.37 2.93
N ALA A 176 -16.11 4.28 3.52
CA ALA A 176 -17.32 3.89 2.77
C ALA A 176 -17.69 4.94 1.71
N VAL A 177 -17.74 6.22 2.09
CA VAL A 177 -18.10 7.30 1.16
C VAL A 177 -17.03 7.47 0.08
N GLY A 178 -15.74 7.37 0.43
CA GLY A 178 -14.65 7.45 -0.53
C GLY A 178 -14.71 6.36 -1.59
N LEU A 179 -14.93 5.10 -1.18
CA LEU A 179 -15.09 3.98 -2.12
C LEU A 179 -16.31 4.15 -3.01
N ILE A 180 -17.47 4.52 -2.45
CA ILE A 180 -18.70 4.73 -3.23
C ILE A 180 -18.52 5.89 -4.21
N ALA A 181 -17.95 7.01 -3.76
CA ALA A 181 -17.71 8.17 -4.60
C ALA A 181 -16.76 7.83 -5.76
N TRP A 182 -15.68 7.10 -5.50
CA TRP A 182 -14.75 6.64 -6.54
C TRP A 182 -15.47 5.80 -7.59
N GLN A 183 -16.26 4.80 -7.19
CA GLN A 183 -17.00 3.96 -8.13
C GLN A 183 -18.01 4.76 -8.95
N VAL A 184 -18.76 5.67 -8.33
CA VAL A 184 -19.73 6.52 -9.04
C VAL A 184 -19.02 7.45 -10.03
N LEU A 185 -17.91 8.07 -9.63
CA LEU A 185 -17.14 8.98 -10.46
C LEU A 185 -16.44 8.26 -11.62
N LEU A 186 -16.04 7.00 -11.43
CA LEU A 186 -15.48 6.18 -12.50
C LEU A 186 -16.48 5.96 -13.64
N PHE A 187 -17.78 5.84 -13.33
CA PHE A 187 -18.84 5.77 -14.35
C PHE A 187 -19.27 7.15 -14.87
N ALA A 188 -19.30 8.18 -14.02
CA ALA A 188 -19.79 9.50 -14.39
C ALA A 188 -18.77 10.36 -15.14
N THR A 189 -17.48 10.20 -14.84
CA THR A 189 -16.37 10.99 -15.38
C THR A 189 -15.17 10.09 -15.72
N PRO A 190 -15.28 9.21 -16.73
CA PRO A 190 -14.23 8.24 -17.05
C PRO A 190 -12.90 8.88 -17.50
N ASP A 191 -12.95 10.10 -18.05
CA ASP A 191 -11.75 10.81 -18.54
C ASP A 191 -11.02 11.59 -17.44
N LEU A 192 -11.58 11.66 -16.23
CA LEU A 192 -11.00 12.38 -15.10
C LEU A 192 -10.44 11.41 -14.06
N PRO A 193 -9.43 11.82 -13.26
CA PRO A 193 -8.90 11.00 -12.18
C PRO A 193 -9.94 10.88 -11.05
N ALA A 194 -10.84 9.90 -11.19
CA ALA A 194 -11.97 9.68 -10.29
C ALA A 194 -11.53 9.39 -8.84
N ASP A 195 -10.37 8.77 -8.67
CA ASP A 195 -9.73 8.48 -7.39
C ASP A 195 -9.35 9.76 -6.63
N LEU A 196 -8.76 10.74 -7.31
CA LEU A 196 -8.47 12.06 -6.74
C LEU A 196 -9.74 12.84 -6.43
N LEU A 197 -10.73 12.77 -7.33
CA LEU A 197 -12.02 13.44 -7.13
C LEU A 197 -12.84 12.84 -5.99
N ALA A 198 -12.61 11.58 -5.62
CA ALA A 198 -13.26 10.93 -4.49
C ALA A 198 -12.74 11.42 -3.11
N VAL A 199 -11.48 11.88 -3.04
CA VAL A 199 -10.83 12.31 -1.78
C VAL A 199 -11.60 13.40 -1.04
N PRO A 200 -12.09 14.49 -1.68
CA PRO A 200 -12.94 15.48 -1.03
C PRO A 200 -14.21 14.89 -0.40
N PHE A 201 -14.87 13.94 -1.04
CA PHE A 201 -16.09 13.31 -0.50
C PHE A 201 -15.77 12.50 0.77
N ALA A 202 -14.68 11.73 0.75
CA ALA A 202 -14.19 11.03 1.94
C ALA A 202 -13.84 12.01 3.07
N ALA A 203 -13.20 13.14 2.76
CA ALA A 203 -12.84 14.18 3.74
C ALA A 203 -14.07 14.84 4.37
N VAL A 204 -15.07 15.20 3.56
CA VAL A 204 -16.33 15.76 4.05
C VAL A 204 -17.05 14.76 4.95
N ALA A 205 -17.13 13.48 4.55
CA ALA A 205 -17.74 12.43 5.34
C ALA A 205 -17.04 12.25 6.69
N LEU A 206 -15.70 12.22 6.69
CA LEU A 206 -14.90 12.15 7.91
C LEU A 206 -15.21 13.31 8.85
N VAL A 207 -15.15 14.53 8.34
CA VAL A 207 -15.36 15.73 9.15
C VAL A 207 -16.78 15.78 9.71
N ALA A 208 -17.79 15.55 8.88
CA ALA A 208 -19.19 15.59 9.29
C ALA A 208 -19.49 14.54 10.37
N VAL A 209 -19.09 13.30 10.15
CA VAL A 209 -19.38 12.20 11.09
C VAL A 209 -18.55 12.32 12.35
N SER A 210 -17.27 12.70 12.28
CA SER A 210 -16.46 12.90 13.48
C SER A 210 -16.97 14.04 14.35
N LEU A 211 -17.42 15.15 13.77
CA LEU A 211 -18.02 16.25 14.55
C LEU A 211 -19.38 15.85 15.14
N ALA A 212 -20.21 15.10 14.40
CA ALA A 212 -21.50 14.62 14.89
C ALA A 212 -21.37 13.57 16.01
N THR A 213 -20.36 12.70 15.93
CA THR A 213 -20.17 11.57 16.87
C THR A 213 -19.14 11.84 17.96
N GLY A 214 -18.34 12.91 17.86
CA GLY A 214 -17.24 13.19 18.78
C GLY A 214 -17.64 13.38 20.25
N ARG A 215 -18.91 13.71 20.53
CA ARG A 215 -19.43 13.74 21.91
C ARG A 215 -19.70 12.35 22.49
N ARG A 216 -20.00 11.35 21.65
CA ARG A 216 -20.31 9.98 22.06
C ARG A 216 -19.09 9.07 22.01
N ILE A 217 -18.28 9.23 20.97
CA ILE A 217 -17.07 8.43 20.73
C ILE A 217 -15.92 9.42 20.57
N PRO A 218 -15.20 9.73 21.66
CA PRO A 218 -14.12 10.70 21.63
C PRO A 218 -12.96 10.18 20.75
N PRO A 219 -12.19 11.10 20.14
CA PRO A 219 -10.94 10.77 19.45
C PRO A 219 -9.99 9.99 20.37
N ALA A 220 -9.41 8.90 19.88
CA ALA A 220 -8.33 8.22 20.59
C ALA A 220 -7.05 9.04 20.46
N SER A 221 -6.35 9.28 21.57
CA SER A 221 -5.02 9.88 21.54
C SER A 221 -4.01 8.89 20.96
N LEU A 222 -3.03 9.44 20.22
CA LEU A 222 -1.86 8.65 19.81
C LEU A 222 -0.93 8.54 21.01
N VAL A 223 -0.52 7.31 21.32
CA VAL A 223 0.42 7.02 22.39
C VAL A 223 1.73 6.50 21.82
N ASP A 224 2.83 6.78 22.52
CA ASP A 224 4.14 6.19 22.20
C ASP A 224 4.23 4.73 22.69
N GLU A 225 5.41 4.12 22.50
CA GLU A 225 5.72 2.76 22.97
C GLU A 225 5.62 2.58 24.50
N ARG A 226 5.62 3.69 25.25
CA ARG A 226 5.53 3.74 26.73
C ARG A 226 4.12 4.07 27.21
N GLY A 227 3.19 4.33 26.29
CA GLY A 227 1.81 4.71 26.60
C GLY A 227 1.61 6.20 26.86
N GLU A 228 2.62 7.05 26.64
CA GLU A 228 2.54 8.49 26.83
C GLU A 228 1.89 9.17 25.62
N GLU A 229 1.01 10.15 25.86
CA GLU A 229 0.32 10.84 24.77
C GLU A 229 1.27 11.69 23.92
N LEU A 230 1.28 11.42 22.61
CA LEU A 230 2.09 12.16 21.66
C LEU A 230 1.44 13.52 21.35
N PRO A 231 2.10 14.64 21.70
CA PRO A 231 1.56 15.96 21.43
C PRO A 231 1.39 16.16 19.91
N TYR A 232 0.39 16.94 19.52
CA TYR A 232 0.19 17.30 18.10
C TYR A 232 1.20 18.36 17.60
N ARG A 233 2.40 18.41 18.17
CA ARG A 233 3.48 19.31 17.78
C ARG A 233 4.63 18.48 17.18
N ASN A 234 5.28 19.00 16.13
CA ASN A 234 6.48 18.41 15.53
C ASN A 234 6.36 16.95 15.00
N ARG A 235 5.16 16.51 14.60
CA ARG A 235 4.92 15.15 14.04
C ARG A 235 5.68 14.82 12.75
N LEU A 236 6.29 15.82 12.11
CA LEU A 236 7.17 15.64 10.96
C LEU A 236 8.58 15.15 11.33
N GLY A 237 8.94 15.11 12.63
CA GLY A 237 10.27 14.71 13.08
C GLY A 237 11.40 15.70 12.76
N THR A 238 11.07 16.89 12.24
CA THR A 238 12.03 17.88 11.73
C THR A 238 12.83 18.63 12.81
N THR A 239 12.38 18.59 14.06
CA THR A 239 12.99 19.33 15.18
C THR A 239 13.87 18.46 16.07
N TYR A 240 14.11 17.20 15.69
CA TYR A 240 15.00 16.32 16.45
C TYR A 240 16.45 16.84 16.49
N PHE A 241 16.85 17.62 15.49
CA PHE A 241 18.17 18.25 15.42
C PHE A 241 18.32 19.52 16.27
N ASP A 242 17.23 20.04 16.84
CA ASP A 242 17.27 21.24 17.70
C ASP A 242 17.46 20.89 19.18
N ALA A 243 17.51 19.59 19.52
CA ALA A 243 17.75 19.08 20.87
C ALA A 243 19.10 18.37 20.94
N SER A 244 20.19 19.12 20.77
CA SER A 244 21.54 18.73 21.17
C SER A 244 22.23 19.87 21.90
#